data_AF-A0A1X1WKX9-F1
#
_entry.id   AF-A0A1X1WKX9-F1
#
_cell.length_a   1.000
_cell.length_b   1.000
_cell.length_c   1.000
_cell.angle_alpha   90.00
_cell.angle_beta   90.00
_cell.angle_gamma   90.00
#
_symmetry.space_group_name_H-M   'P 1'
#
loop_
_entity.id
_entity.type
_entity.pdbx_description
1 polymer ?
#
loop_
_entity_poly.entity_id
_entity_poly.type
_entity_poly.pdbx_seq_one_letter_code
_entity_poly.pdbx_strand_id
1 'polypeptide(L)'
;MFEHWDDSAEFPTLVRVDRQVRLDVARVFPASGIRKDELPLWVKAGGVVLEPVMLARQVAWLRRSEGSWLACVQMPARSANRRSQLTMNLWLPPHALSVVE
;
A
#
# COMPACT_ATOMS: atom_id res chain seq x y z
N MET A 1 13.59 2.61 -7.28
CA MET A 1 12.18 2.68 -7.72
C MET A 1 11.95 3.61 -8.91
N PHE A 2 12.52 4.82 -8.95
CA PHE A 2 12.22 5.83 -10.00
C PHE A 2 13.43 6.20 -10.86
N GLU A 3 14.49 5.39 -10.84
CA GLU A 3 15.81 5.72 -11.40
C GLU A 3 15.79 5.98 -12.91
N HIS A 4 14.79 5.43 -13.60
CA HIS A 4 14.63 5.54 -15.06
C HIS A 4 13.34 6.27 -15.46
N TRP A 5 12.72 7.02 -14.55
CA TRP A 5 11.56 7.85 -14.87
C TRP A 5 12.01 9.26 -15.22
N ASP A 6 11.54 9.80 -16.34
CA ASP A 6 11.83 11.18 -16.73
C ASP A 6 11.07 12.16 -15.83
N ASP A 7 11.81 13.00 -15.11
CA ASP A 7 11.28 13.93 -14.12
C ASP A 7 11.21 15.33 -14.72
N SER A 8 10.30 15.49 -15.69
CA SER A 8 10.08 16.76 -16.36
C SER A 8 9.40 17.78 -15.42
N ALA A 9 10.04 18.93 -15.25
CA ALA A 9 9.46 20.06 -14.52
C ALA A 9 8.31 20.73 -15.29
N GLU A 10 8.31 20.64 -16.62
CA GLU A 10 7.28 21.22 -17.49
C GLU A 10 6.02 20.33 -17.55
N PHE A 11 6.22 19.01 -17.54
CA PHE A 11 5.15 18.01 -17.59
C PHE A 11 5.30 17.01 -16.43
N PRO A 12 5.00 17.43 -15.18
CA PRO A 12 5.24 16.59 -14.01
C PRO A 12 4.34 15.35 -14.03
N THR A 13 4.93 14.22 -14.37
CA THR A 13 4.29 12.90 -14.30
C THR A 13 4.74 12.10 -13.09
N LEU A 14 5.76 12.56 -12.37
CA LEU A 14 6.21 12.06 -11.07
C LEU A 14 6.26 13.23 -10.09
N VAL A 15 5.60 13.08 -8.94
CA VAL A 15 5.68 14.07 -7.85
C VAL A 15 6.13 13.33 -6.60
N ARG A 16 7.36 13.59 -6.15
CA ARG A 16 7.88 13.01 -4.91
C ARG A 16 7.22 13.69 -3.71
N VAL A 17 6.83 12.87 -2.73
CA VAL A 17 6.25 13.33 -1.47
C VAL A 17 6.84 12.49 -0.34
N ASP A 18 6.72 12.98 0.89
CA ASP A 18 7.08 12.20 2.07
C ASP A 18 6.10 12.51 3.19
N ARG A 19 5.12 11.62 3.40
CA ARG A 19 4.08 11.81 4.42
C ARG A 19 3.45 10.52 4.88
N GLN A 20 2.95 10.53 6.11
CA GLN A 20 2.17 9.43 6.65
C GLN A 20 0.73 9.47 6.10
N VAL A 21 0.21 8.29 5.75
CA VAL A 21 -1.14 8.10 5.24
C VAL A 21 -1.80 6.92 5.94
N ARG A 22 -3.13 6.96 6.05
CA ARG A 22 -3.98 5.80 6.37
C ARG A 22 -4.44 5.17 5.06
N LEU A 23 -4.31 3.85 4.92
CA LEU A 23 -4.80 3.09 3.79
C LEU A 23 -6.10 2.38 4.15
N ASP A 24 -7.13 2.50 3.30
CA ASP A 24 -8.32 1.66 3.36
C ASP A 24 -7.99 0.30 2.71
N VAL A 25 -7.54 -0.63 3.54
CA VAL A 25 -7.08 -1.95 3.12
C VAL A 25 -8.25 -2.79 2.59
N ALA A 26 -9.45 -2.62 3.15
CA ALA A 26 -10.64 -3.35 2.70
C ALA A 26 -11.03 -3.00 1.26
N ARG A 27 -10.76 -1.75 0.84
CA ARG A 27 -10.96 -1.32 -0.54
C ARG A 27 -9.85 -1.78 -1.50
N VAL A 28 -8.62 -1.97 -1.00
CA VAL A 28 -7.45 -2.33 -1.80
C VAL A 28 -7.31 -3.84 -1.97
N PHE A 29 -7.51 -4.59 -0.89
CA PHE A 29 -7.39 -6.04 -0.87
C PHE A 29 -8.79 -6.65 -0.70
N PRO A 30 -9.35 -7.27 -1.74
CA PRO A 30 -10.66 -7.89 -1.64
C PRO A 30 -10.64 -9.02 -0.60
N ALA A 31 -11.77 -9.24 0.07
CA ALA A 31 -11.92 -10.35 0.98
C ALA A 31 -11.61 -11.68 0.25
N SER A 32 -10.79 -12.53 0.86
CA SER A 32 -10.40 -13.81 0.26
C SER A 32 -11.55 -14.82 0.20
N GLY A 33 -12.65 -14.58 0.93
CA GLY A 33 -13.76 -15.53 1.10
C GLY A 33 -13.41 -16.77 1.93
N ILE A 34 -12.15 -16.93 2.34
CA ILE A 34 -11.68 -18.08 3.11
C ILE A 34 -12.08 -17.89 4.57
N ARG A 35 -12.78 -18.87 5.14
CA ARG A 35 -13.15 -18.83 6.55
C ARG A 35 -11.93 -19.11 7.42
N LYS A 36 -11.76 -18.30 8.47
CA LYS A 36 -10.57 -18.40 9.33
C LYS A 36 -10.55 -19.72 10.10
N ASP A 37 -11.67 -20.25 10.54
CA ASP A 37 -11.75 -21.51 11.30
C ASP A 37 -11.22 -22.71 10.52
N GLU A 38 -11.40 -22.75 9.20
CA GLU A 38 -10.91 -23.80 8.29
C GLU A 38 -9.39 -23.76 8.03
N LEU A 39 -8.71 -22.67 8.42
CA LEU A 39 -7.27 -22.53 8.18
C LEU A 39 -6.42 -23.32 9.17
N PRO A 40 -5.37 -24.02 8.70
CA PRO A 40 -4.34 -24.60 9.57
C PRO A 40 -3.70 -23.55 10.48
N LEU A 41 -3.32 -23.94 11.70
CA LEU A 41 -2.72 -23.03 12.69
C LEU A 41 -1.45 -22.33 12.19
N TRP A 42 -0.63 -23.01 11.38
CA TRP A 42 0.58 -22.42 10.83
C TRP A 42 0.28 -21.26 9.85
N VAL A 43 -0.85 -21.32 9.12
CA VAL A 43 -1.31 -20.21 8.26
C VAL A 43 -1.81 -19.06 9.12
N LYS A 44 -2.62 -19.35 10.14
CA LYS A 44 -3.13 -18.34 11.09
C LYS A 44 -2.00 -17.58 11.78
N ALA A 45 -0.93 -18.28 12.16
CA ALA A 45 0.21 -17.69 12.86
C ALA A 45 1.23 -17.02 11.92
N GLY A 46 1.54 -17.66 10.80
CA GLY A 46 2.59 -17.21 9.87
C GLY A 46 2.12 -16.26 8.78
N GLY A 47 0.82 -16.22 8.49
CA GLY A 47 0.22 -15.37 7.47
C GLY A 47 0.30 -13.89 7.80
N VAL A 48 0.37 -13.05 6.76
CA VAL A 48 0.34 -11.59 6.88
C VAL A 48 -0.99 -11.13 7.49
N VAL A 49 -0.92 -10.20 8.44
CA VAL A 49 -2.10 -9.54 8.99
C VAL A 49 -2.33 -8.24 8.26
N LEU A 50 -3.53 -8.11 7.70
CA LEU A 50 -4.05 -6.91 7.07
C LEU A 50 -5.23 -6.43 7.91
N GLU A 51 -5.07 -5.30 8.59
CA GLU A 51 -6.14 -4.64 9.32
C GLU A 51 -6.96 -3.76 8.36
N PRO A 52 -8.24 -3.45 8.66
CA PRO A 52 -9.08 -2.64 7.77
C PRO A 52 -8.46 -1.29 7.40
N VAL A 53 -7.71 -0.71 8.33
CA VAL A 53 -6.91 0.50 8.11
C VAL A 53 -5.48 0.23 8.53
N MET A 54 -4.53 0.55 7.66
CA MET A 54 -3.10 0.42 7.94
C MET A 54 -2.41 1.77 7.74
N LEU A 55 -1.44 2.09 8.61
CA LEU A 55 -0.54 3.22 8.37
C LEU A 55 0.48 2.86 7.31
N ALA A 56 0.78 3.81 6.44
CA ALA A 56 1.80 3.70 5.43
C ALA A 56 2.50 5.04 5.21
N ARG A 57 3.61 5.02 4.49
CA ARG A 57 4.31 6.21 4.03
C ARG A 57 4.07 6.39 2.53
N GLN A 58 3.49 7.51 2.13
CA GLN A 58 3.44 7.87 0.72
C GLN A 58 4.77 8.47 0.29
N VAL A 59 5.34 7.95 -0.79
CA VAL A 59 6.66 8.37 -1.30
C VAL A 59 6.58 9.09 -2.66
N ALA A 60 5.50 8.90 -3.41
CA ALA A 60 5.27 9.61 -4.67
C ALA A 60 3.80 9.60 -5.11
N TRP A 61 3.50 10.49 -6.04
CA TRP A 61 2.43 10.36 -7.01
C TRP A 61 3.02 10.09 -8.39
N LEU A 62 2.39 9.22 -9.17
CA LEU A 62 2.72 8.95 -10.57
C LEU A 62 1.49 9.16 -11.44
N ARG A 63 1.63 9.97 -12.49
CA ARG A 63 0.57 10.26 -13.45
C ARG A 63 0.48 9.11 -14.44
N ARG A 64 -0.73 8.59 -14.63
CA ARG A 64 -1.02 7.59 -15.65
C ARG A 64 -1.26 8.26 -17.00
N SER A 65 -1.06 7.51 -18.09
CA SER A 65 -1.26 8.02 -19.45
C SER A 65 -2.70 8.46 -19.72
N GLU A 66 -3.68 7.90 -19.02
CA GLU A 66 -5.09 8.35 -19.13
C GLU A 66 -5.42 9.55 -18.21
N GLY A 67 -4.42 10.13 -17.54
CA GLY A 67 -4.55 11.36 -16.76
C GLY A 67 -5.00 11.16 -15.31
N SER A 68 -5.15 9.93 -14.81
CA SER A 68 -5.35 9.71 -13.38
C SER A 68 -4.00 9.67 -12.62
N TRP A 69 -4.04 9.73 -11.28
CA TRP A 69 -2.85 9.62 -10.44
C TRP A 69 -2.82 8.27 -9.70
N LEU A 70 -1.62 7.72 -9.51
CA LEU A 70 -1.35 6.60 -8.61
C LEU A 70 -0.48 7.07 -7.45
N ALA A 71 -0.86 6.73 -6.23
CA ALA A 71 0.00 6.88 -5.09
C ALA A 71 0.97 5.70 -5.03
N CYS A 72 2.26 6.00 -4.89
CA CYS A 72 3.25 5.04 -4.44
C CYS A 72 3.32 5.07 -2.92
N VAL A 73 3.00 3.96 -2.26
CA VAL A 73 3.02 3.86 -0.80
C VAL A 73 3.85 2.68 -0.31
N GLN A 74 4.51 2.88 0.82
CA GLN A 74 5.27 1.87 1.54
C GLN A 74 4.52 1.52 2.82
N MET A 75 3.91 0.34 2.86
CA MET A 75 3.11 -0.12 3.99
C MET A 75 3.85 -1.23 4.74
N PRO A 76 4.25 -1.03 6.02
CA PRO A 76 4.78 -2.11 6.82
C PRO A 76 3.69 -3.17 7.09
N ALA A 77 4.06 -4.44 7.00
CA ALA A 77 3.18 -5.56 7.30
C ALA A 77 3.95 -6.63 8.09
N ARG A 78 3.21 -7.43 8.87
CA ARG A 78 3.78 -8.45 9.77
C ARG A 78 2.97 -9.74 9.69
N SER A 79 3.62 -10.85 9.99
CA SER A 79 2.90 -12.08 10.29
C SER A 79 2.12 -11.95 11.60
N ALA A 80 1.05 -12.73 11.77
CA ALA A 80 0.22 -12.68 12.98
C ALA A 80 1.00 -12.97 14.27
N ASN A 81 1.95 -13.90 14.22
CA ASN A 81 2.84 -14.21 15.33
C ASN A 81 4.02 -13.22 15.48
N ARG A 82 4.09 -12.18 14.64
CA ARG A 82 5.10 -11.11 14.64
C ARG A 82 6.54 -11.56 14.41
N ARG A 83 6.78 -12.81 14.00
CA ARG A 83 8.12 -13.34 13.71
C ARG A 83 8.65 -12.90 12.34
N SER A 84 7.75 -12.53 11.43
CA SER A 84 8.10 -12.06 10.08
C SER A 84 7.56 -10.65 9.87
N GLN A 85 8.33 -9.83 9.16
CA GLN A 85 7.95 -8.47 8.77
C GLN A 85 8.45 -8.17 7.37
N LEU A 86 7.72 -7.30 6.67
CA LEU A 86 8.10 -6.79 5.36
C LEU A 86 7.55 -5.38 5.16
N THR A 87 8.01 -4.71 4.11
CA THR A 87 7.41 -3.46 3.61
C THR A 87 6.82 -3.73 2.24
N MET A 88 5.51 -3.58 2.11
CA MET A 88 4.81 -3.68 0.82
C MET A 88 4.96 -2.36 0.07
N ASN A 89 5.42 -2.42 -1.18
CA ASN A 89 5.34 -1.29 -2.10
C ASN A 89 4.05 -1.43 -2.90
N LEU A 90 3.10 -0.51 -2.70
CA LEU A 90 1.78 -0.55 -3.34
C LEU A 90 1.57 0.66 -4.24
N TRP A 91 0.89 0.42 -5.36
CA TRP A 91 0.43 1.45 -6.30
C TRP A 91 -1.08 1.55 -6.21
N LEU A 92 -1.58 2.62 -5.60
CA LEU A 92 -2.97 2.74 -5.19
C LEU A 92 -3.66 3.93 -5.84
N PRO A 93 -4.97 3.85 -6.13
CA PRO A 93 -5.72 5.03 -6.55
C PRO A 93 -5.79 6.05 -5.39
N PRO A 94 -6.00 7.35 -5.67
CA PRO A 94 -5.94 8.39 -4.64
C PRO A 94 -6.98 8.21 -3.53
N HIS A 95 -8.14 7.67 -3.87
CA HIS A 95 -9.24 7.45 -2.94
C HIS A 95 -9.02 6.26 -1.98
N ALA A 96 -7.94 5.48 -2.14
CA ALA A 96 -7.60 4.38 -1.25
C ALA A 96 -6.79 4.82 -0.02
N LEU A 97 -6.42 6.11 0.07
CA LEU A 97 -5.64 6.64 1.17
C LEU A 97 -6.13 8.01 1.64
N SER A 98 -5.86 8.33 2.90
CA SER A 98 -6.03 9.67 3.47
C SER A 98 -4.77 10.10 4.20
N VAL A 99 -4.47 11.40 4.15
CA VAL A 99 -3.32 11.97 4.87
C VAL A 99 -3.60 11.93 6.36
N VAL A 100 -2.58 11.61 7.17
CA VAL A 100 -2.66 11.77 8.62
C VAL A 100 -2.35 13.22 8.96
N GLU A 101 -3.33 13.93 9.52
CA GLU A 101 -3.15 15.25 10.14
C GLU A 101 -2.30 15.19 11.41
#